data_AF-A0A1Q7PJ43-F1
#
_entry.id   AF-A0A1Q7PJ43-F1
#
_cell.length_a   1.000
_cell.length_b   1.000
_cell.length_c   1.000
_cell.angle_alpha   90.00
_cell.angle_beta   90.00
_cell.angle_gamma   90.00
#
_symmetry.space_group_name_H-M   'P 1'
#
loop_
_entity.id
_entity.type
_entity.pdbx_description
1 polymer ?
#
loop_
_entity_poly.entity_id
_entity_poly.type
_entity_poly.pdbx_seq_one_letter_code
_entity_poly.pdbx_strand_id
1 'polypeptide(L)'
;MIGARLLFLGVLLSSVPSLVGLIPSVDRVSGPALAAQPSLPKSAAALSVARRYAEALASGDRVAAAQLDFACQYRMVSASARRLTAFPPPSASVYAECWEPLAKAHETAIERREQGMDGLWPGAGNLVFLKEDLSLYPASVFVMDLLGLSPPAGGLRIEPESSLPLPAGSFRIRDDAPPMAAPATLVRLRVTYKDPLTSPATYAPGAYRWTNTVKRPRAALKAVTVKWVVLSGLKKLGFPGDAAVVNLPVTASTDTHPSVPFVTETGGYVAQSGAWWTPADAPGVLIAAVGRASRFPDLRERMAMLNRVLIVDPAQPEALTALTRDLYQAILNDGAAAHNMQVSDQALAVRFNELYWNTYSQTTRMEISLGMEVGGLSKPTPADFLYRMIPAMEKLAQVRPEDLENRLRLGNAYRWNNDQLAAIATHQALLQQFPPERAALRARALIELAWSKIAKVAWNRIFDDPVIVEAYQEAEEAFKLTDRPIDKFAAAFTMAYGLAFAPKRDNHAMLDHLIEARGWYLQLAGASQESWRYLLSNDTLKGLIETDPSFKPLLAAG
;
A
#
# COMPACT_ATOMS: atom_id res chain seq x y z
N MET A 1 -27.11 -37.27 -10.17
CA MET A 1 -28.52 -36.88 -9.94
C MET A 1 -28.71 -35.50 -10.57
N ILE A 2 -29.04 -35.46 -11.86
CA ILE A 2 -30.39 -35.16 -12.42
C ILE A 2 -30.92 -33.86 -11.79
N GLY A 3 -31.10 -32.72 -12.45
CA GLY A 3 -31.35 -32.33 -13.85
C GLY A 3 -32.23 -31.06 -13.76
N ALA A 4 -32.47 -30.20 -14.74
CA ALA A 4 -32.01 -30.00 -16.10
C ALA A 4 -32.45 -28.56 -16.50
N ARG A 5 -31.71 -27.92 -17.39
CA ARG A 5 -32.14 -26.74 -18.18
C ARG A 5 -33.03 -27.20 -19.35
N LEU A 6 -34.00 -26.38 -19.74
CA LEU A 6 -34.58 -26.21 -21.10
C LEU A 6 -35.56 -25.02 -21.01
N LEU A 7 -35.33 -23.82 -21.59
CA LEU A 7 -35.40 -23.40 -23.02
C LEU A 7 -36.69 -23.80 -23.75
N PHE A 8 -37.44 -22.79 -24.22
CA PHE A 8 -38.08 -22.57 -25.55
C PHE A 8 -39.26 -21.56 -25.37
N LEU A 9 -39.28 -20.35 -25.93
CA LEU A 9 -39.49 -19.88 -27.33
C LEU A 9 -40.98 -19.63 -27.69
N GLY A 10 -41.29 -18.50 -28.35
CA GLY A 10 -42.58 -18.21 -29.02
C GLY A 10 -43.14 -16.81 -28.71
N VAL A 11 -42.75 -15.73 -29.40
CA VAL A 11 -43.22 -15.21 -30.71
C VAL A 11 -44.58 -14.48 -30.63
N LEU A 12 -44.48 -13.15 -30.83
CA LEU A 12 -45.33 -12.16 -31.51
C LEU A 12 -46.78 -12.53 -31.87
N LEU A 13 -47.71 -11.60 -31.60
CA LEU A 13 -48.67 -11.12 -32.60
C LEU A 13 -49.31 -9.79 -32.22
N SER A 14 -49.20 -8.87 -33.17
CA SER A 14 -49.79 -7.53 -33.30
C SER A 14 -51.31 -7.55 -33.48
N SER A 15 -52.00 -6.47 -33.06
CA SER A 15 -53.16 -5.95 -33.81
C SER A 15 -53.54 -4.52 -33.37
N VAL A 16 -53.58 -3.63 -34.35
CA VAL A 16 -54.28 -2.33 -34.37
C VAL A 16 -55.34 -2.44 -35.47
N PRO A 17 -56.54 -1.88 -35.28
CA PRO A 17 -57.06 -0.90 -36.26
C PRO A 17 -57.77 0.29 -35.55
N SER A 18 -57.44 1.53 -35.92
CA SER A 18 -58.17 2.43 -36.86
C SER A 18 -59.53 2.95 -36.34
N LEU A 19 -59.69 4.24 -35.98
CA LEU A 19 -59.88 5.48 -36.77
C LEU A 19 -61.32 5.74 -37.26
N VAL A 20 -62.06 6.63 -36.59
CA VAL A 20 -63.13 7.56 -37.07
C VAL A 20 -63.31 8.59 -35.92
N GLY A 21 -63.33 9.92 -36.00
CA GLY A 21 -63.54 10.89 -37.08
C GLY A 21 -64.73 11.80 -36.68
N LEU A 22 -64.49 13.06 -36.27
CA LEU A 22 -65.47 14.17 -36.27
C LEU A 22 -64.79 15.55 -35.98
N ILE A 23 -64.40 16.21 -37.08
CA ILE A 23 -64.54 17.63 -37.55
C ILE A 23 -64.64 18.80 -36.52
N PRO A 24 -64.11 20.00 -36.88
CA PRO A 24 -63.51 20.97 -35.96
C PRO A 24 -64.40 22.21 -35.67
N SER A 25 -63.93 23.07 -34.77
CA SER A 25 -64.33 24.48 -34.74
C SER A 25 -63.09 25.36 -34.63
N VAL A 26 -63.02 26.32 -35.55
CA VAL A 26 -61.96 27.29 -35.74
C VAL A 26 -62.21 28.48 -34.82
N ASP A 27 -61.18 28.92 -34.09
CA ASP A 27 -60.69 30.32 -34.04
C ASP A 27 -59.97 30.63 -32.73
N ARG A 28 -58.63 30.76 -32.79
CA ARG A 28 -57.95 32.06 -32.68
C ARG A 28 -56.44 31.88 -32.68
N VAL A 29 -55.81 32.54 -33.64
CA VAL A 29 -54.37 32.77 -33.73
C VAL A 29 -53.92 33.59 -32.52
N SER A 30 -52.88 33.12 -31.82
CA SER A 30 -52.05 33.91 -30.91
C SER A 30 -50.63 33.33 -30.99
N GLY A 31 -49.64 34.21 -31.20
CA GLY A 31 -48.26 33.87 -31.57
C GLY A 31 -47.46 33.06 -30.53
N PRO A 32 -46.20 32.71 -30.83
CA PRO A 32 -45.44 31.75 -30.05
C PRO A 32 -45.00 32.38 -28.73
N ALA A 33 -45.64 31.97 -27.64
CA ALA A 33 -45.09 32.15 -26.31
C ALA A 33 -43.95 31.15 -26.12
N LEU A 34 -42.75 31.66 -25.84
CA LEU A 34 -41.59 30.90 -25.37
C LEU A 34 -42.03 29.97 -24.24
N ALA A 35 -42.05 28.66 -24.50
CA ALA A 35 -42.36 27.65 -23.52
C ALA A 35 -41.34 27.72 -22.37
N ALA A 36 -41.79 28.14 -21.20
CA ALA A 36 -41.04 28.01 -19.96
C ALA A 36 -40.74 26.52 -19.72
N GLN A 37 -39.47 26.20 -19.48
CA GLN A 37 -39.07 24.85 -19.09
C GLN A 37 -39.87 24.41 -17.85
N PRO A 38 -40.43 23.18 -17.82
CA PRO A 38 -41.16 22.69 -16.67
C PRO A 38 -40.24 22.65 -15.44
N SER A 39 -40.69 23.23 -14.33
CA SER A 39 -39.98 23.22 -13.06
C SER A 39 -39.85 21.79 -12.56
N LEU A 40 -38.61 21.30 -12.41
CA LEU A 40 -38.32 20.01 -11.79
C LEU A 40 -38.94 19.92 -10.39
N PRO A 41 -39.42 18.74 -9.94
CA PRO A 41 -39.81 18.53 -8.55
C PRO A 41 -38.69 19.01 -7.60
N LYS A 42 -39.03 19.69 -6.51
CA LYS A 42 -38.04 20.30 -5.58
C LYS A 42 -36.97 19.32 -5.08
N SER A 43 -37.32 18.04 -4.91
CA SER A 43 -36.41 16.95 -4.55
C SER A 43 -35.39 16.61 -5.65
N ALA A 44 -35.77 16.70 -6.92
CA ALA A 44 -34.90 16.49 -8.08
C ALA A 44 -33.96 17.68 -8.30
N ALA A 45 -34.41 18.90 -8.01
CA ALA A 45 -33.58 20.10 -8.07
C ALA A 45 -32.45 20.08 -7.02
N ALA A 46 -32.74 19.70 -5.77
CA ALA A 46 -31.73 19.57 -4.72
C ALA A 46 -30.67 18.51 -5.06
N LEU A 47 -31.09 17.36 -5.61
CA LEU A 47 -30.17 16.31 -6.09
C LEU A 47 -29.21 16.85 -7.15
N SER A 48 -29.72 17.61 -8.13
CA SER A 48 -28.89 18.22 -9.18
C SER A 48 -27.90 19.24 -8.62
N VAL A 49 -28.32 20.07 -7.66
CA VAL A 49 -27.45 21.07 -7.02
C VAL A 49 -26.31 20.42 -6.26
N ALA A 50 -26.60 19.44 -5.40
CA ALA A 50 -25.56 18.74 -4.65
C ALA A 50 -24.58 18.00 -5.57
N ARG A 51 -25.10 17.36 -6.64
CA ARG A 51 -24.28 16.69 -7.64
C ARG A 51 -23.35 17.67 -8.35
N ARG A 52 -23.88 18.80 -8.85
CA ARG A 52 -23.07 19.84 -9.54
C ARG A 52 -22.01 20.44 -8.62
N TYR A 53 -22.33 20.63 -7.34
CA TYR A 53 -21.35 21.10 -6.36
C TYR A 53 -20.23 20.07 -6.17
N ALA A 54 -20.57 18.79 -5.97
CA ALA A 54 -19.58 17.73 -5.83
C ALA A 54 -18.73 17.54 -7.11
N GLU A 55 -19.34 17.66 -8.30
CA GLU A 55 -18.62 17.65 -9.59
C GLU A 55 -17.67 18.85 -9.72
N ALA A 56 -18.09 20.05 -9.31
CA ALA A 56 -17.25 21.24 -9.32
C ALA A 56 -16.05 21.13 -8.37
N LEU A 57 -16.26 20.55 -7.16
CA LEU A 57 -15.16 20.23 -6.25
C LEU A 57 -14.18 19.24 -6.90
N ALA A 58 -14.70 18.15 -7.47
CA ALA A 58 -13.91 17.11 -8.10
C ALA A 58 -13.11 17.61 -9.31
N SER A 59 -13.63 18.58 -10.07
CA SER A 59 -12.93 19.17 -11.21
C SER A 59 -12.03 20.35 -10.86
N GLY A 60 -11.97 20.77 -9.58
CA GLY A 60 -11.26 21.98 -9.17
C GLY A 60 -11.88 23.27 -9.73
N ASP A 61 -13.14 23.26 -10.15
CA ASP A 61 -13.84 24.45 -10.64
C ASP A 61 -14.25 25.33 -9.45
N ARG A 62 -13.33 26.21 -9.07
CA ARG A 62 -13.46 27.11 -7.92
C ARG A 62 -14.67 28.03 -8.03
N VAL A 63 -15.02 28.46 -9.24
CA VAL A 63 -16.13 29.39 -9.48
C VAL A 63 -17.44 28.65 -9.29
N ALA A 64 -17.64 27.52 -9.97
CA ALA A 64 -18.87 26.75 -9.83
C ALA A 64 -19.06 26.20 -8.41
N ALA A 65 -17.98 25.77 -7.75
CA ALA A 65 -18.01 25.32 -6.36
C ALA A 65 -18.47 26.47 -5.44
N ALA A 66 -17.83 27.63 -5.52
CA ALA A 66 -18.16 28.78 -4.69
C ALA A 66 -19.57 29.34 -4.96
N GLN A 67 -20.04 29.31 -6.22
CA GLN A 67 -21.41 29.70 -6.56
C GLN A 67 -22.46 28.74 -6.00
N LEU A 68 -22.10 27.50 -5.67
CA LEU A 68 -23.00 26.51 -5.09
C LEU A 68 -22.72 26.28 -3.59
N ASP A 69 -21.75 26.98 -3.00
CA ASP A 69 -21.39 26.89 -1.58
C ASP A 69 -22.13 27.93 -0.74
N PHE A 70 -22.87 27.50 0.29
CA PHE A 70 -23.65 28.41 1.11
C PHE A 70 -22.75 29.38 1.88
N ALA A 71 -21.63 28.93 2.45
CA ALA A 71 -20.76 29.79 3.25
C ALA A 71 -20.11 30.88 2.39
N CYS A 72 -19.75 30.54 1.14
CA CYS A 72 -19.23 31.51 0.20
C CYS A 72 -20.28 32.54 -0.22
N GLN A 73 -21.49 32.10 -0.61
CA GLN A 73 -22.57 33.03 -0.94
C GLN A 73 -22.96 33.90 0.27
N TYR A 74 -22.98 33.33 1.47
CA TYR A 74 -23.24 34.04 2.72
C TYR A 74 -22.22 35.15 2.93
N ARG A 75 -20.91 34.87 2.77
CA ARG A 75 -19.85 35.88 2.84
C ARG A 75 -20.07 37.02 1.84
N MET A 76 -20.42 36.70 0.59
CA MET A 76 -20.72 37.71 -0.44
C MET A 76 -21.88 38.62 -0.02
N VAL A 77 -22.97 38.03 0.49
CA VAL A 77 -24.17 38.77 0.89
C VAL A 77 -23.92 39.61 2.14
N SER A 78 -23.26 39.05 3.16
CA SER A 78 -22.97 39.76 4.41
C SER A 78 -21.97 40.91 4.22
N ALA A 79 -21.04 40.80 3.27
CA ALA A 79 -20.11 41.87 2.93
C ALA A 79 -20.72 42.97 2.05
N SER A 80 -21.87 42.73 1.43
CA SER A 80 -22.52 43.67 0.52
C SER A 80 -23.51 44.58 1.24
N ALA A 81 -23.39 45.89 1.05
CA ALA A 81 -24.38 46.86 1.54
C ALA A 81 -25.72 46.81 0.78
N ARG A 82 -25.77 46.13 -0.38
CA ARG A 82 -26.96 45.98 -1.23
C ARG A 82 -27.24 44.51 -1.53
N ARG A 83 -28.51 44.18 -1.81
CA ARG A 83 -28.89 42.84 -2.27
C ARG A 83 -28.13 42.46 -3.54
N LEU A 84 -27.51 41.29 -3.55
CA LEU A 84 -26.81 40.75 -4.71
C LEU A 84 -27.83 40.05 -5.60
N THR A 85 -28.06 40.58 -6.81
CA THR A 85 -29.01 40.02 -7.78
C THR A 85 -28.35 39.05 -8.77
N ALA A 86 -27.02 39.06 -8.84
CA ALA A 86 -26.20 38.21 -9.69
C ALA A 86 -24.86 37.89 -8.99
N PHE A 87 -24.22 36.81 -9.42
CA PHE A 87 -22.88 36.45 -8.96
C PHE A 87 -21.81 37.42 -9.49
N PRO A 88 -20.72 37.66 -8.74
CA PRO A 88 -19.55 38.36 -9.24
C PRO A 88 -18.97 37.70 -10.51
N PRO A 89 -18.26 38.45 -11.37
CA PRO A 89 -17.62 37.87 -12.56
C PRO A 89 -16.60 36.80 -12.15
N PRO A 90 -16.36 35.76 -12.97
CA PRO A 90 -15.44 34.64 -12.65
C PRO A 90 -14.03 35.04 -12.22
N SER A 91 -13.56 36.24 -12.58
CA SER A 91 -12.26 36.80 -12.19
C SER A 91 -12.21 37.41 -10.79
N ALA A 92 -13.32 37.47 -10.06
CA ALA A 92 -13.39 38.06 -8.72
C ALA A 92 -12.59 37.24 -7.68
N SER A 93 -11.86 37.93 -6.79
CA SER A 93 -11.01 37.30 -5.76
C SER A 93 -11.79 36.44 -4.76
N VAL A 94 -13.07 36.76 -4.53
CA VAL A 94 -13.94 36.04 -3.59
C VAL A 94 -14.00 34.53 -3.85
N TYR A 95 -13.89 34.09 -5.10
CA TYR A 95 -13.88 32.67 -5.44
C TYR A 95 -12.61 31.97 -4.95
N ALA A 96 -11.46 32.63 -5.03
CA ALA A 96 -10.22 32.13 -4.45
C ALA A 96 -10.27 32.15 -2.92
N GLU A 97 -10.76 33.24 -2.32
CA GLU A 97 -10.91 33.40 -0.86
C GLU A 97 -11.85 32.36 -0.23
N CYS A 98 -12.81 31.84 -0.99
CA CYS A 98 -13.67 30.72 -0.56
C CYS A 98 -13.01 29.35 -0.77
N TRP A 99 -12.23 29.20 -1.84
CA TRP A 99 -11.58 27.92 -2.19
C TRP A 99 -10.38 27.60 -1.29
N GLU A 100 -9.53 28.57 -1.00
CA GLU A 100 -8.27 28.36 -0.28
C GLU A 100 -8.45 27.69 1.10
N PRO A 101 -9.39 28.11 1.96
CA PRO A 101 -9.63 27.44 3.24
C PRO A 101 -10.10 26.00 3.07
N LEU A 102 -10.95 25.74 2.06
CA LEU A 102 -11.44 24.39 1.75
C LEU A 102 -10.30 23.48 1.30
N ALA A 103 -9.51 23.93 0.34
CA ALA A 103 -8.35 23.20 -0.17
C ALA A 103 -7.33 22.92 0.94
N LYS A 104 -6.99 23.94 1.75
CA LYS A 104 -6.11 23.81 2.91
C LYS A 104 -6.58 22.76 3.90
N ALA A 105 -7.89 22.60 4.06
CA ALA A 105 -8.42 21.63 4.99
C ALA A 105 -8.48 20.21 4.40
N HIS A 106 -8.65 20.07 3.08
CA HIS A 106 -8.47 18.79 2.39
C HIS A 106 -7.04 18.25 2.52
N GLU A 107 -6.04 19.13 2.66
CA GLU A 107 -4.65 18.73 2.87
C GLU A 107 -4.43 17.81 4.08
N THR A 108 -5.31 17.85 5.08
CA THR A 108 -5.24 16.98 6.27
C THR A 108 -5.44 15.49 5.94
N ALA A 109 -6.15 15.20 4.85
CA ALA A 109 -6.40 13.85 4.35
C ALA A 109 -5.35 13.40 3.31
N ILE A 110 -4.45 14.28 2.89
CA ILE A 110 -3.38 13.96 1.94
C ILE A 110 -2.20 13.36 2.70
N GLU A 111 -1.70 12.21 2.26
CA GLU A 111 -0.48 11.64 2.83
C GLU A 111 0.69 12.54 2.50
N ARG A 112 1.38 13.06 3.51
CA ARG A 112 2.53 13.97 3.35
C ARG A 112 3.85 13.32 3.75
N ARG A 113 3.79 12.15 4.38
CA ARG A 113 4.97 11.45 4.88
C ARG A 113 5.29 10.28 3.96
N GLU A 114 6.56 10.18 3.61
CA GLU A 114 7.08 8.88 3.19
C GLU A 114 7.04 7.94 4.39
N GLN A 115 6.55 6.73 4.16
CA GLN A 115 6.46 5.71 5.20
C GLN A 115 7.49 4.59 4.96
N GLY A 116 8.69 4.98 4.51
CA GLY A 116 9.77 4.05 4.16
C GLY A 116 9.26 2.86 3.32
N MET A 117 9.39 1.67 3.89
CA MET A 117 9.05 0.37 3.28
C MET A 117 7.55 0.11 3.12
N ASP A 118 6.73 0.92 3.77
CA ASP A 118 5.27 0.84 3.80
C ASP A 118 4.59 1.97 3.03
N GLY A 119 5.38 2.72 2.26
CA GLY A 119 4.88 3.68 1.29
C GLY A 119 3.86 3.03 0.37
N LEU A 120 2.86 3.82 -0.04
CA LEU A 120 1.85 3.44 -1.00
C LEU A 120 1.92 4.42 -2.17
N TRP A 121 1.93 3.90 -3.39
CA TRP A 121 1.81 4.71 -4.59
C TRP A 121 0.40 5.35 -4.67
N PRO A 122 0.24 6.60 -5.18
CA PRO A 122 1.24 7.48 -5.80
C PRO A 122 2.16 8.25 -4.82
N GLY A 123 2.10 7.98 -3.52
CA GLY A 123 3.07 8.48 -2.56
C GLY A 123 2.72 9.82 -1.93
N ALA A 124 3.73 10.44 -1.31
CA ALA A 124 3.58 11.71 -0.59
C ALA A 124 3.06 12.83 -1.51
N GLY A 125 2.13 13.62 -1.00
CA GLY A 125 1.45 14.72 -1.69
C GLY A 125 0.38 14.29 -2.70
N ASN A 126 0.37 13.03 -3.13
CA ASN A 126 -0.46 12.57 -4.24
C ASN A 126 -1.50 11.52 -3.83
N LEU A 127 -1.27 10.80 -2.73
CA LEU A 127 -2.21 9.82 -2.20
C LEU A 127 -3.11 10.45 -1.13
N VAL A 128 -4.43 10.35 -1.31
CA VAL A 128 -5.38 10.59 -0.21
C VAL A 128 -5.39 9.38 0.71
N PHE A 129 -5.04 9.58 1.98
CA PHE A 129 -5.08 8.55 3.01
C PHE A 129 -5.96 8.99 4.18
N LEU A 130 -7.12 8.35 4.29
CA LEU A 130 -8.11 8.60 5.35
C LEU A 130 -7.70 7.83 6.60
N LYS A 131 -6.97 8.52 7.49
CA LYS A 131 -6.33 8.00 8.72
C LYS A 131 -7.32 7.84 9.87
N GLU A 132 -8.38 8.63 9.91
CA GLU A 132 -9.42 8.53 10.95
C GLU A 132 -10.60 7.68 10.46
N ASP A 133 -11.61 7.47 11.32
CA ASP A 133 -12.88 6.89 10.89
C ASP A 133 -13.47 7.74 9.75
N LEU A 134 -14.00 7.08 8.72
CA LEU A 134 -14.63 7.74 7.57
C LEU A 134 -15.75 8.70 8.00
N SER A 135 -16.44 8.42 9.12
CA SER A 135 -17.49 9.30 9.67
C SER A 135 -16.98 10.64 10.18
N LEU A 136 -15.68 10.78 10.45
CA LEU A 136 -15.06 12.02 10.92
C LEU A 136 -14.68 12.97 9.78
N TYR A 137 -14.77 12.50 8.53
CA TYR A 137 -14.47 13.33 7.36
C TYR A 137 -15.73 14.01 6.81
N PRO A 138 -15.64 15.30 6.44
CA PRO A 138 -16.71 15.99 5.76
C PRO A 138 -16.89 15.43 4.33
N ALA A 139 -18.10 15.58 3.78
CA ALA A 139 -18.44 15.03 2.47
C ALA A 139 -17.51 15.52 1.33
N SER A 140 -16.99 16.75 1.44
CA SER A 140 -16.09 17.36 0.45
C SER A 140 -14.74 16.66 0.31
N VAL A 141 -14.24 15.99 1.36
CA VAL A 141 -12.97 15.24 1.30
C VAL A 141 -13.07 14.07 0.32
N PHE A 142 -14.24 13.44 0.21
CA PHE A 142 -14.43 12.28 -0.67
C PHE A 142 -14.51 12.64 -2.17
N VAL A 143 -14.67 13.93 -2.48
CA VAL A 143 -14.79 14.48 -3.84
C VAL A 143 -13.82 15.64 -4.08
N MET A 144 -12.71 15.70 -3.32
CA MET A 144 -11.69 16.73 -3.53
C MET A 144 -11.08 16.63 -4.94
N ASP A 145 -10.53 17.73 -5.41
CA ASP A 145 -9.93 17.85 -6.73
C ASP A 145 -8.82 16.82 -6.98
N LEU A 146 -7.99 16.51 -5.98
CA LEU A 146 -6.97 15.46 -6.11
C LEU A 146 -7.56 14.10 -6.51
N LEU A 147 -8.76 13.76 -6.00
CA LEU A 147 -9.46 12.52 -6.34
C LEU A 147 -10.22 12.64 -7.67
N GLY A 148 -10.80 13.80 -7.96
CA GLY A 148 -11.56 14.03 -9.19
C GLY A 148 -10.70 14.36 -10.41
N LEU A 149 -9.43 14.72 -10.23
CA LEU A 149 -8.46 14.92 -11.32
C LEU A 149 -7.52 13.73 -11.48
N SER A 150 -7.58 12.76 -10.56
CA SER A 150 -6.79 11.54 -10.64
C SER A 150 -7.09 10.78 -11.94
N PRO A 151 -6.06 10.26 -12.63
CA PRO A 151 -6.29 9.35 -13.74
C PRO A 151 -6.91 8.03 -13.22
N PRO A 152 -7.67 7.31 -14.06
CA PRO A 152 -8.07 7.64 -15.43
C PRO A 152 -9.29 8.57 -15.48
N ALA A 153 -9.31 9.48 -16.48
CA ALA A 153 -10.43 10.36 -16.86
C ALA A 153 -11.33 10.84 -15.70
N GLY A 154 -10.88 11.84 -14.96
CA GLY A 154 -11.69 12.48 -13.92
C GLY A 154 -11.88 11.66 -12.62
N GLY A 155 -11.16 10.55 -12.45
CA GLY A 155 -10.89 9.81 -11.19
C GLY A 155 -12.07 9.14 -10.47
N LEU A 156 -13.27 9.70 -10.55
CA LEU A 156 -14.46 9.28 -9.83
C LEU A 156 -15.74 9.48 -10.65
N ARG A 157 -16.80 8.82 -10.21
CA ARG A 157 -18.18 8.97 -10.70
C ARG A 157 -19.06 9.36 -9.52
N ILE A 158 -19.93 10.35 -9.72
CA ILE A 158 -20.89 10.82 -8.72
C ILE A 158 -22.29 10.50 -9.22
N GLU A 159 -23.06 9.78 -8.41
CA GLU A 159 -24.43 9.38 -8.75
C GLU A 159 -25.40 9.79 -7.64
N PRO A 160 -26.55 10.39 -7.98
CA PRO A 160 -27.59 10.66 -6.99
C PRO A 160 -28.25 9.35 -6.57
N GLU A 161 -28.42 9.15 -5.25
CA GLU A 161 -29.14 7.99 -4.70
C GLU A 161 -30.53 8.38 -4.20
N SER A 162 -30.61 9.37 -3.32
CA SER A 162 -31.89 9.79 -2.73
C SER A 162 -31.85 11.21 -2.19
N SER A 163 -33.03 11.78 -1.96
CA SER A 163 -33.19 13.04 -1.23
C SER A 163 -34.36 12.95 -0.25
N LEU A 164 -34.23 13.70 0.85
CA LEU A 164 -35.20 13.75 1.94
C LEU A 164 -35.38 15.22 2.40
N PRO A 165 -36.60 15.76 2.43
CA PRO A 165 -36.86 17.07 3.03
C PRO A 165 -36.44 17.09 4.51
N LEU A 166 -35.83 18.18 4.94
CA LEU A 166 -35.51 18.44 6.35
C LEU A 166 -36.34 19.62 6.86
N PRO A 167 -36.46 19.79 8.19
CA PRO A 167 -36.83 21.07 8.77
C PRO A 167 -35.99 22.20 8.17
N ALA A 168 -36.62 23.36 7.95
CA ALA A 168 -35.96 24.50 7.33
C ALA A 168 -34.67 24.89 8.09
N GLY A 169 -33.61 25.15 7.35
CA GLY A 169 -32.37 25.68 7.92
C GLY A 169 -32.54 27.15 8.28
N SER A 170 -32.03 27.55 9.45
CA SER A 170 -32.13 28.93 9.91
C SER A 170 -30.78 29.61 10.07
N PHE A 171 -30.68 30.89 9.69
CA PHE A 171 -29.46 31.68 9.79
C PHE A 171 -29.80 33.17 9.92
N ARG A 172 -28.83 33.99 10.33
CA ARG A 172 -28.92 35.45 10.31
C ARG A 172 -27.87 35.98 9.36
N ILE A 173 -28.14 37.04 8.59
CA ILE A 173 -27.14 37.64 7.67
C ILE A 173 -26.13 38.53 8.43
N ARG A 174 -26.57 39.09 9.56
CA ARG A 174 -25.80 39.89 10.53
C ARG A 174 -26.34 39.60 11.92
N ASP A 175 -25.54 39.81 12.97
CA ASP A 175 -25.91 39.43 14.35
C ASP A 175 -27.21 40.12 14.84
N ASP A 176 -27.45 41.34 14.36
CA ASP A 176 -28.61 42.18 14.65
C ASP A 176 -29.82 41.94 13.73
N ALA A 177 -29.67 41.12 12.68
CA ALA A 177 -30.73 40.87 11.72
C ALA A 177 -31.72 39.79 12.22
N PRO A 178 -33.02 39.88 11.85
CA PRO A 178 -33.98 38.83 12.11
C PRO A 178 -33.52 37.48 11.52
N PRO A 179 -33.80 36.35 12.20
CA PRO A 179 -33.50 35.03 11.66
C PRO A 179 -34.30 34.76 10.38
N MET A 180 -33.62 34.24 9.38
CA MET A 180 -34.19 33.79 8.12
C MET A 180 -34.29 32.27 8.11
N ALA A 181 -35.28 31.73 7.40
CA ALA A 181 -35.46 30.30 7.22
C ALA A 181 -35.47 29.96 5.71
N ALA A 182 -34.70 28.94 5.34
CA ALA A 182 -34.65 28.41 3.98
C ALA A 182 -35.03 26.92 3.99
N PRO A 183 -35.90 26.44 3.07
CA PRO A 183 -36.17 25.02 2.93
C PRO A 183 -34.87 24.22 2.74
N ALA A 184 -34.69 23.18 3.56
CA ALA A 184 -33.52 22.33 3.55
C ALA A 184 -33.87 20.93 3.02
N THR A 185 -32.93 20.31 2.29
CA THR A 185 -33.08 18.95 1.77
C THR A 185 -31.77 18.20 1.97
N LEU A 186 -31.85 17.03 2.60
CA LEU A 186 -30.75 16.08 2.66
C LEU A 186 -30.64 15.36 1.32
N VAL A 187 -29.45 15.28 0.75
CA VAL A 187 -29.16 14.58 -0.50
C VAL A 187 -28.07 13.55 -0.24
N ARG A 188 -28.28 12.32 -0.72
CA ARG A 188 -27.26 11.27 -0.71
C ARG A 188 -26.71 11.05 -2.11
N LEU A 189 -25.38 11.10 -2.22
CA LEU A 189 -24.64 10.85 -3.45
C LEU A 189 -23.70 9.67 -3.25
N ARG A 190 -23.68 8.75 -4.21
CA ARG A 190 -22.68 7.70 -4.30
C ARG A 190 -21.47 8.21 -5.05
N VAL A 191 -20.30 8.11 -4.42
CA VAL A 191 -19.00 8.39 -5.03
C VAL A 191 -18.33 7.06 -5.30
N THR A 192 -18.01 6.80 -6.57
CA THR A 192 -17.30 5.58 -6.99
C THR A 192 -15.98 5.97 -7.65
N TYR A 193 -14.86 5.51 -7.10
CA TYR A 193 -13.54 5.75 -7.68
C TYR A 193 -13.30 4.79 -8.85
N LYS A 194 -12.57 5.24 -9.87
CA LYS A 194 -12.42 4.49 -11.13
C LYS A 194 -11.25 3.53 -11.15
N ASP A 195 -10.24 3.77 -10.31
CA ASP A 195 -8.99 3.01 -10.34
C ASP A 195 -8.54 2.62 -8.92
N PRO A 196 -8.27 1.32 -8.66
CA PRO A 196 -7.74 0.87 -7.38
C PRO A 196 -6.36 1.42 -7.03
N LEU A 197 -5.60 2.01 -7.97
CA LEU A 197 -4.25 2.53 -7.72
C LEU A 197 -4.25 3.99 -7.23
N THR A 198 -5.24 4.79 -7.64
CA THR A 198 -5.34 6.23 -7.31
C THR A 198 -6.47 6.55 -6.34
N SER A 199 -7.37 5.59 -6.06
CA SER A 199 -8.44 5.81 -5.08
C SER A 199 -7.91 6.05 -3.66
N PRO A 200 -8.70 6.65 -2.75
CA PRO A 200 -8.28 6.85 -1.37
C PRO A 200 -7.88 5.54 -0.70
N ALA A 201 -6.80 5.56 0.05
CA ALA A 201 -6.49 4.50 1.00
C ALA A 201 -7.15 4.80 2.35
N THR A 202 -7.46 3.75 3.11
CA THR A 202 -8.00 3.81 4.47
C THR A 202 -7.53 2.56 5.24
N TYR A 203 -7.77 2.48 6.54
CA TYR A 203 -7.61 1.23 7.26
C TYR A 203 -8.66 0.21 6.81
N ALA A 204 -8.28 -1.07 6.80
CA ALA A 204 -9.18 -2.13 6.40
C ALA A 204 -10.40 -2.22 7.35
N PRO A 205 -11.58 -2.63 6.85
CA PRO A 205 -12.76 -2.84 7.68
C PRO A 205 -12.46 -3.75 8.87
N GLY A 206 -12.90 -3.35 10.07
CA GLY A 206 -12.69 -4.14 11.28
C GLY A 206 -11.27 -4.08 11.86
N ALA A 207 -10.36 -3.30 11.29
CA ALA A 207 -9.05 -3.05 11.89
C ALA A 207 -9.21 -2.18 13.15
N TYR A 208 -9.14 -2.80 14.33
CA TYR A 208 -9.32 -2.11 15.62
C TYR A 208 -8.19 -1.10 15.91
N ARG A 209 -8.55 -0.01 16.61
CA ARG A 209 -7.63 1.00 17.15
C ARG A 209 -6.91 0.48 18.40
N TRP A 210 -6.11 -0.56 18.21
CA TRP A 210 -5.19 -1.11 19.20
C TRP A 210 -4.21 -0.03 19.68
N THR A 211 -3.93 0.01 20.99
CA THR A 211 -2.94 0.91 21.64
C THR A 211 -1.49 0.46 21.41
N ASN A 212 -1.31 -0.71 20.79
CA ASN A 212 -0.04 -1.37 20.52
C ASN A 212 0.49 -1.08 19.11
N THR A 213 1.79 -1.30 18.95
CA THR A 213 2.66 -1.15 17.77
C THR A 213 2.29 -2.02 16.55
N VAL A 214 1.16 -2.74 16.59
CA VAL A 214 0.70 -3.59 15.49
C VAL A 214 0.18 -2.72 14.35
N LYS A 215 0.88 -2.78 13.22
CA LYS A 215 0.51 -2.04 12.01
C LYS A 215 -0.87 -2.48 11.52
N ARG A 216 -1.76 -1.51 11.32
CA ARG A 216 -3.12 -1.79 10.86
C ARG A 216 -3.14 -2.13 9.37
N PRO A 217 -3.85 -3.20 8.97
CA PRO A 217 -4.09 -3.49 7.57
C PRO A 217 -4.75 -2.28 6.89
N ARG A 218 -4.34 -2.02 5.65
CA ARG A 218 -4.89 -0.94 4.82
C ARG A 218 -5.69 -1.54 3.69
N ALA A 219 -6.64 -0.76 3.19
CA ALA A 219 -7.46 -1.14 2.05
C ALA A 219 -7.69 0.08 1.15
N ALA A 220 -7.86 -0.17 -0.15
CA ALA A 220 -8.21 0.86 -1.12
C ALA A 220 -9.73 1.01 -1.18
N LEU A 221 -10.23 2.24 -1.00
CA LEU A 221 -11.64 2.55 -1.05
C LEU A 221 -12.12 2.55 -2.50
N LYS A 222 -13.22 1.84 -2.79
CA LYS A 222 -13.84 1.73 -4.11
C LYS A 222 -15.04 2.67 -4.24
N ALA A 223 -15.88 2.72 -3.22
CA ALA A 223 -17.03 3.60 -3.21
C ALA A 223 -17.46 3.99 -1.79
N VAL A 224 -18.14 5.12 -1.68
CA VAL A 224 -18.81 5.58 -0.46
C VAL A 224 -20.12 6.26 -0.81
N THR A 225 -21.03 6.34 0.15
CA THR A 225 -22.16 7.27 0.09
C THR A 225 -21.89 8.44 1.01
N VAL A 226 -22.02 9.65 0.47
CA VAL A 226 -21.91 10.90 1.22
C VAL A 226 -23.26 11.62 1.24
N LYS A 227 -23.56 12.28 2.34
CA LYS A 227 -24.74 13.11 2.51
C LYS A 227 -24.39 14.59 2.49
N TRP A 228 -25.23 15.38 1.83
CA TRP A 228 -25.14 16.83 1.68
C TRP A 228 -26.45 17.47 2.10
N VAL A 229 -26.39 18.69 2.64
CA VAL A 229 -27.60 19.48 2.91
C VAL A 229 -27.67 20.61 1.90
N VAL A 230 -28.79 20.72 1.19
CA VAL A 230 -29.05 21.77 0.20
C VAL A 230 -30.11 22.71 0.74
N LEU A 231 -29.80 24.01 0.78
CA LEU A 231 -30.77 25.07 1.01
C LEU A 231 -31.30 25.57 -0.33
N SER A 232 -32.60 25.87 -0.40
CA SER A 232 -33.27 26.35 -1.62
C SER A 232 -34.12 27.59 -1.36
N GLY A 233 -34.52 28.30 -2.41
CA GLY A 233 -35.26 29.57 -2.30
C GLY A 233 -34.41 30.75 -1.81
N LEU A 234 -33.07 30.63 -1.84
CA LEU A 234 -32.14 31.63 -1.29
C LEU A 234 -32.22 32.97 -2.04
N LYS A 235 -32.62 32.96 -3.33
CA LYS A 235 -32.74 34.18 -4.13
C LYS A 235 -33.79 35.15 -3.57
N LYS A 236 -34.88 34.60 -3.01
CA LYS A 236 -35.91 35.40 -2.33
C LYS A 236 -35.40 36.03 -1.03
N LEU A 237 -34.35 35.45 -0.44
CA LEU A 237 -33.69 35.93 0.77
C LEU A 237 -32.52 36.90 0.47
N GLY A 238 -32.30 37.25 -0.81
CA GLY A 238 -31.29 38.23 -1.22
C GLY A 238 -29.93 37.65 -1.62
N PHE A 239 -29.84 36.32 -1.77
CA PHE A 239 -28.66 35.64 -2.30
C PHE A 239 -28.61 35.70 -3.85
N PRO A 240 -27.41 35.67 -4.45
CA PRO A 240 -27.28 35.64 -5.91
C PRO A 240 -27.76 34.32 -6.54
N GLY A 241 -27.65 33.20 -5.81
CA GLY A 241 -28.16 31.88 -6.21
C GLY A 241 -29.48 31.53 -5.54
N ASP A 242 -30.25 30.62 -6.16
CA ASP A 242 -31.50 30.12 -5.56
C ASP A 242 -31.29 28.90 -4.65
N ALA A 243 -30.20 28.15 -4.84
CA ALA A 243 -29.86 27.02 -4.00
C ALA A 243 -28.36 26.94 -3.74
N ALA A 244 -27.99 26.40 -2.59
CA ALA A 244 -26.60 26.23 -2.17
C ALA A 244 -26.44 25.02 -1.24
N VAL A 245 -25.27 24.40 -1.25
CA VAL A 245 -24.88 23.29 -0.38
C VAL A 245 -24.28 23.85 0.90
N VAL A 246 -24.72 23.31 2.04
CA VAL A 246 -24.10 23.54 3.34
C VAL A 246 -22.93 22.57 3.48
N ASN A 247 -21.74 23.04 3.09
CA ASN A 247 -20.49 22.37 3.39
C ASN A 247 -19.93 23.01 4.66
N LEU A 248 -20.03 22.32 5.80
CA LEU A 248 -19.48 22.84 7.04
C LEU A 248 -17.96 23.01 6.88
N PRO A 249 -17.39 24.17 7.27
CA PRO A 249 -15.97 24.41 7.12
C PRO A 249 -15.20 23.34 7.90
N VAL A 250 -14.18 22.80 7.27
CA VAL A 250 -13.30 21.75 7.79
C VAL A 250 -12.30 22.35 8.82
N THR A 251 -12.65 23.46 9.48
CA THR A 251 -11.78 24.17 10.41
C THR A 251 -12.13 23.84 11.86
N ALA A 252 -11.07 23.71 12.65
CA ALA A 252 -11.07 23.41 14.06
C ALA A 252 -11.96 24.36 14.89
N SER A 253 -12.24 23.90 16.11
CA SER A 253 -13.10 24.47 17.17
C SER A 253 -12.79 25.90 17.64
N THR A 254 -12.14 26.75 16.83
CA THR A 254 -11.65 28.07 17.25
C THR A 254 -12.25 29.25 16.49
N ASP A 255 -13.03 29.03 15.43
CA ASP A 255 -13.75 30.15 14.77
C ASP A 255 -15.03 30.48 15.53
N THR A 256 -15.03 31.65 16.18
CA THR A 256 -16.15 32.20 16.95
C THR A 256 -17.17 32.99 16.09
N HIS A 257 -17.14 32.83 14.76
CA HIS A 257 -18.07 33.52 13.86
C HIS A 257 -19.27 32.65 13.43
N PRO A 258 -20.53 33.13 13.59
CA PRO A 258 -21.76 32.35 13.41
C PRO A 258 -22.18 32.24 11.93
N SER A 259 -21.31 31.73 11.07
CA SER A 259 -21.60 31.58 9.63
C SER A 259 -22.23 30.23 9.24
N VAL A 260 -22.49 29.37 10.22
CA VAL A 260 -23.12 28.06 10.00
C VAL A 260 -24.65 28.19 10.14
N PRO A 261 -25.44 27.89 9.08
CA PRO A 261 -26.88 27.82 9.25
C PRO A 261 -27.20 26.67 10.20
N PHE A 262 -28.11 26.91 11.15
CA PHE A 262 -28.65 25.84 11.98
C PHE A 262 -29.49 24.92 11.10
N VAL A 263 -29.02 23.68 10.95
CA VAL A 263 -29.68 22.61 10.22
C VAL A 263 -29.74 21.38 11.13
N THR A 264 -30.80 20.57 11.01
CA THR A 264 -31.00 19.40 11.88
C THR A 264 -30.09 18.22 11.54
N GLU A 265 -29.40 18.28 10.41
CA GLU A 265 -28.48 17.26 9.92
C GLU A 265 -27.21 17.91 9.42
N THR A 266 -26.07 17.24 9.58
CA THR A 266 -24.79 17.65 9.00
C THR A 266 -24.47 16.83 7.75
N GLY A 267 -23.73 17.43 6.82
CA GLY A 267 -23.14 16.69 5.71
C GLY A 267 -22.01 15.77 6.19
N GLY A 268 -21.71 14.70 5.45
CA GLY A 268 -20.64 13.76 5.82
C GLY A 268 -20.78 12.38 5.20
N TYR A 269 -19.98 11.43 5.67
CA TYR A 269 -20.07 10.03 5.29
C TYR A 269 -21.36 9.37 5.84
N VAL A 270 -21.98 8.50 5.03
CA VAL A 270 -23.08 7.64 5.48
C VAL A 270 -22.49 6.36 6.05
N ALA A 271 -22.79 6.08 7.33
CA ALA A 271 -22.28 4.90 8.03
C ALA A 271 -22.52 3.60 7.23
N GLN A 272 -21.54 2.69 7.27
CA GLN A 272 -21.58 1.38 6.61
C GLN A 272 -21.77 1.41 5.08
N SER A 273 -21.60 2.56 4.43
CA SER A 273 -21.75 2.68 2.97
C SER A 273 -20.45 2.45 2.18
N GLY A 274 -19.31 2.36 2.88
CA GLY A 274 -18.00 2.11 2.29
C GLY A 274 -17.92 0.74 1.62
N ALA A 275 -17.33 0.72 0.43
CA ALA A 275 -16.94 -0.48 -0.30
C ALA A 275 -15.47 -0.38 -0.68
N TRP A 276 -14.74 -1.48 -0.60
CA TRP A 276 -13.31 -1.55 -0.88
C TRP A 276 -13.04 -2.32 -2.18
N TRP A 277 -11.91 -2.02 -2.81
CA TRP A 277 -11.46 -2.75 -3.98
C TRP A 277 -11.06 -4.18 -3.60
N THR A 278 -11.40 -5.11 -4.47
CA THR A 278 -11.03 -6.52 -4.38
C THR A 278 -10.31 -6.94 -5.67
N PRO A 279 -9.62 -8.09 -5.68
CA PRO A 279 -8.90 -8.57 -6.86
C PRO A 279 -9.82 -8.76 -8.08
N ALA A 280 -11.09 -9.13 -7.84
CA ALA A 280 -12.07 -9.39 -8.88
C ALA A 280 -12.54 -8.12 -9.62
N ASP A 281 -12.37 -6.95 -9.01
CA ASP A 281 -12.93 -5.71 -9.54
C ASP A 281 -12.13 -5.13 -10.71
N ALA A 282 -10.81 -5.32 -10.72
CA ALA A 282 -9.91 -4.75 -11.73
C ALA A 282 -8.62 -5.58 -11.92
N PRO A 283 -8.70 -6.89 -12.22
CA PRO A 283 -7.53 -7.78 -12.25
C PRO A 283 -6.47 -7.32 -13.28
N GLY A 284 -6.89 -6.85 -14.45
CA GLY A 284 -5.99 -6.36 -15.49
C GLY A 284 -5.19 -5.11 -15.07
N VAL A 285 -5.77 -4.24 -14.25
CA VAL A 285 -5.09 -3.04 -13.72
C VAL A 285 -4.00 -3.44 -12.74
N LEU A 286 -4.27 -4.40 -11.85
CA LEU A 286 -3.29 -4.89 -10.88
C LEU A 286 -2.10 -5.56 -11.56
N ILE A 287 -2.35 -6.41 -12.57
CA ILE A 287 -1.29 -7.05 -13.37
C ILE A 287 -0.44 -5.99 -14.08
N ALA A 288 -1.09 -5.01 -14.73
CA ALA A 288 -0.38 -3.91 -15.40
C ALA A 288 0.44 -3.06 -14.42
N ALA A 289 -0.04 -2.87 -13.19
CA ALA A 289 0.67 -2.16 -12.12
C ALA A 289 1.94 -2.90 -11.69
N VAL A 290 1.92 -4.23 -11.58
CA VAL A 290 3.12 -5.02 -11.30
C VAL A 290 4.15 -4.87 -12.44
N GLY A 291 3.72 -4.96 -13.70
CA GLY A 291 4.59 -4.71 -14.85
C GLY A 291 5.07 -3.25 -14.98
N ARG A 292 4.34 -2.30 -14.41
CA ARG A 292 4.79 -0.90 -14.26
C ARG A 292 5.84 -0.79 -13.16
N ALA A 293 5.65 -1.47 -12.03
CA ALA A 293 6.60 -1.44 -10.92
C ALA A 293 8.00 -1.82 -11.38
N SER A 294 8.17 -2.87 -12.19
CA SER A 294 9.50 -3.29 -12.68
C SER A 294 10.24 -2.24 -13.54
N ARG A 295 9.57 -1.18 -13.97
CA ARG A 295 10.15 -0.09 -14.78
C ARG A 295 10.59 1.12 -13.95
N PHE A 296 10.21 1.23 -12.68
CA PHE A 296 10.72 2.32 -11.85
C PHE A 296 12.20 2.05 -11.48
N PRO A 297 13.12 3.01 -11.70
CA PRO A 297 14.52 2.84 -11.32
C PRO A 297 14.70 2.89 -9.81
N ASP A 298 13.89 3.70 -9.11
CA ASP A 298 13.93 3.85 -7.67
C ASP A 298 13.23 2.69 -6.93
N LEU A 299 13.93 2.10 -5.96
CA LEU A 299 13.41 0.97 -5.19
C LEU A 299 12.17 1.36 -4.36
N ARG A 300 12.12 2.57 -3.78
CA ARG A 300 10.99 2.99 -2.95
C ARG A 300 9.72 3.14 -3.80
N GLU A 301 9.83 3.70 -4.99
CA GLU A 301 8.70 3.79 -5.93
C GLU A 301 8.21 2.42 -6.39
N ARG A 302 9.12 1.49 -6.72
CA ARG A 302 8.78 0.10 -7.02
C ARG A 302 7.97 -0.52 -5.88
N MET A 303 8.49 -0.42 -4.68
CA MET A 303 7.88 -0.98 -3.48
C MET A 303 6.54 -0.33 -3.16
N ALA A 304 6.41 0.99 -3.32
CA ALA A 304 5.17 1.70 -3.08
C ALA A 304 4.06 1.24 -4.05
N MET A 305 4.42 0.97 -5.31
CA MET A 305 3.49 0.42 -6.30
C MET A 305 3.08 -1.02 -5.96
N LEU A 306 4.04 -1.87 -5.60
CA LEU A 306 3.78 -3.25 -5.20
C LEU A 306 2.92 -3.32 -3.92
N ASN A 307 3.22 -2.48 -2.92
CA ASN A 307 2.39 -2.34 -1.72
C ASN A 307 0.97 -1.90 -2.09
N ARG A 308 0.80 -0.98 -3.05
CA ARG A 308 -0.52 -0.56 -3.52
C ARG A 308 -1.30 -1.71 -4.15
N VAL A 309 -0.64 -2.57 -4.93
CA VAL A 309 -1.26 -3.79 -5.47
C VAL A 309 -1.65 -4.73 -4.33
N LEU A 310 -0.76 -4.96 -3.37
CA LEU A 310 -0.95 -5.92 -2.28
C LEU A 310 -2.00 -5.52 -1.22
N ILE A 311 -2.37 -4.23 -1.11
CA ILE A 311 -3.52 -3.84 -0.29
C ILE A 311 -4.87 -4.12 -0.97
N VAL A 312 -4.88 -4.37 -2.28
CA VAL A 312 -6.08 -4.75 -3.06
C VAL A 312 -6.13 -6.26 -3.24
N ASP A 313 -5.00 -6.85 -3.61
CA ASP A 313 -4.82 -8.29 -3.74
C ASP A 313 -3.61 -8.76 -2.92
N PRO A 314 -3.82 -9.12 -1.64
CA PRO A 314 -2.74 -9.63 -0.77
C PRO A 314 -2.15 -10.96 -1.23
N ALA A 315 -2.77 -11.65 -2.19
CA ALA A 315 -2.34 -12.94 -2.71
C ALA A 315 -1.80 -12.83 -4.14
N GLN A 316 -1.61 -11.62 -4.67
CA GLN A 316 -1.14 -11.40 -6.04
C GLN A 316 0.29 -11.97 -6.17
N PRO A 317 0.48 -13.03 -6.98
CA PRO A 317 1.71 -13.80 -6.93
C PRO A 317 2.90 -13.09 -7.59
N GLU A 318 2.73 -12.39 -8.71
CA GLU A 318 3.81 -11.64 -9.36
C GLU A 318 4.30 -10.45 -8.52
N ALA A 319 3.41 -9.78 -7.79
CA ALA A 319 3.70 -8.68 -6.91
C ALA A 319 4.49 -9.16 -5.69
N LEU A 320 4.08 -10.30 -5.11
CA LEU A 320 4.82 -10.96 -4.05
C LEU A 320 6.21 -11.39 -4.54
N THR A 321 6.33 -12.05 -5.69
CA THR A 321 7.63 -12.43 -6.27
C THR A 321 8.54 -11.23 -6.51
N ALA A 322 8.02 -10.14 -7.08
CA ALA A 322 8.80 -8.93 -7.30
C ALA A 322 9.24 -8.28 -5.98
N LEU A 323 8.32 -8.18 -5.01
CA LEU A 323 8.57 -7.57 -3.71
C LEU A 323 9.62 -8.35 -2.93
N THR A 324 9.48 -9.67 -2.80
CA THR A 324 10.40 -10.50 -2.02
C THR A 324 11.79 -10.53 -2.65
N ARG A 325 11.89 -10.56 -3.98
CA ARG A 325 13.16 -10.45 -4.70
C ARG A 325 13.85 -9.11 -4.42
N ASP A 326 13.13 -8.01 -4.56
CA ASP A 326 13.68 -6.67 -4.37
C ASP A 326 14.11 -6.43 -2.91
N LEU A 327 13.33 -6.93 -1.94
CA LEU A 327 13.65 -6.90 -0.51
C LEU A 327 14.89 -7.73 -0.16
N TYR A 328 14.98 -8.96 -0.68
CA TYR A 328 16.13 -9.82 -0.44
C TYR A 328 17.41 -9.18 -0.99
N GLN A 329 17.34 -8.63 -2.21
CA GLN A 329 18.47 -7.94 -2.81
C GLN A 329 18.87 -6.68 -2.03
N ALA A 330 17.92 -5.94 -1.47
CA ALA A 330 18.23 -4.79 -0.63
C ALA A 330 19.04 -5.18 0.61
N ILE A 331 18.66 -6.26 1.30
CA ILE A 331 19.43 -6.80 2.44
C ILE A 331 20.84 -7.21 2.02
N LEU A 332 20.99 -7.88 0.87
CA LEU A 332 22.31 -8.25 0.36
C LEU A 332 23.17 -7.03 0.00
N ASN A 333 22.56 -5.96 -0.54
CA ASN A 333 23.25 -4.71 -0.84
C ASN A 333 23.69 -3.97 0.42
N ASP A 334 22.87 -3.98 1.48
CA ASP A 334 23.25 -3.43 2.78
C ASP A 334 24.44 -4.20 3.39
N GLY A 335 24.45 -5.53 3.24
CA GLY A 335 25.60 -6.35 3.61
C GLY A 335 26.86 -5.95 2.84
N ALA A 336 26.75 -5.80 1.51
CA ALA A 336 27.84 -5.34 0.66
C ALA A 336 28.41 -3.98 1.09
N ALA A 337 27.53 -3.03 1.39
CA ALA A 337 27.92 -1.72 1.86
C ALA A 337 28.59 -1.77 3.24
N ALA A 338 28.13 -2.65 4.13
CA ALA A 338 28.67 -2.81 5.47
C ALA A 338 30.07 -3.42 5.48
N HIS A 339 30.32 -4.45 4.65
CA HIS A 339 31.63 -5.08 4.58
C HIS A 339 32.60 -4.42 3.58
N ASN A 340 32.09 -3.66 2.61
CA ASN A 340 32.86 -2.88 1.63
C ASN A 340 33.93 -3.70 0.85
N MET A 341 33.64 -4.98 0.58
CA MET A 341 34.55 -5.86 -0.16
C MET A 341 34.18 -5.88 -1.63
N GLN A 342 35.18 -5.77 -2.49
CA GLN A 342 35.01 -5.87 -3.94
C GLN A 342 34.95 -7.34 -4.36
N VAL A 343 33.76 -7.78 -4.78
CA VAL A 343 33.50 -9.08 -5.39
C VAL A 343 32.81 -8.83 -6.72
N SER A 344 33.52 -8.99 -7.83
CA SER A 344 33.07 -8.51 -9.14
C SER A 344 32.11 -9.46 -9.87
N ASP A 345 32.08 -10.74 -9.49
CA ASP A 345 31.11 -11.70 -10.01
C ASP A 345 29.82 -11.67 -9.20
N GLN A 346 28.68 -11.62 -9.90
CA GLN A 346 27.37 -11.47 -9.25
C GLN A 346 26.96 -12.70 -8.43
N ALA A 347 27.25 -13.92 -8.91
CA ALA A 347 26.87 -15.14 -8.20
C ALA A 347 27.69 -15.31 -6.93
N LEU A 348 28.99 -15.00 -6.99
CA LEU A 348 29.86 -14.97 -5.83
C LEU A 348 29.45 -13.86 -4.85
N ALA A 349 29.14 -12.65 -5.33
CA ALA A 349 28.71 -11.55 -4.48
C ALA A 349 27.45 -11.88 -3.68
N VAL A 350 26.44 -12.52 -4.30
CA VAL A 350 25.24 -12.98 -3.59
C VAL A 350 25.61 -13.94 -2.46
N ARG A 351 26.42 -14.97 -2.75
CA ARG A 351 26.83 -15.96 -1.75
C ARG A 351 27.68 -15.33 -0.64
N PHE A 352 28.57 -14.43 -0.99
CA PHE A 352 29.44 -13.70 -0.06
C PHE A 352 28.61 -12.87 0.93
N ASN A 353 27.61 -12.13 0.42
CA ASN A 353 26.75 -11.29 1.23
C ASN A 353 25.79 -12.12 2.12
N GLU A 354 25.34 -13.29 1.65
CA GLU A 354 24.60 -14.24 2.49
C GLU A 354 25.47 -14.78 3.63
N LEU A 355 26.74 -15.13 3.36
CA LEU A 355 27.69 -15.57 4.38
C LEU A 355 28.03 -14.46 5.38
N TYR A 356 28.14 -13.21 4.91
CA TYR A 356 28.27 -12.04 5.79
C TYR A 356 27.13 -12.01 6.81
N TRP A 357 25.86 -12.09 6.37
CA TRP A 357 24.73 -12.08 7.30
C TRP A 357 24.64 -13.32 8.19
N ASN A 358 25.01 -14.50 7.68
CA ASN A 358 25.08 -15.73 8.48
C ASN A 358 26.10 -15.59 9.62
N THR A 359 27.28 -15.04 9.35
CA THR A 359 28.33 -14.87 10.36
C THR A 359 28.05 -13.69 11.28
N TYR A 360 27.54 -12.57 10.76
CA TYR A 360 27.16 -11.39 11.54
C TYR A 360 26.14 -11.70 12.64
N SER A 361 25.06 -12.42 12.28
CA SER A 361 24.01 -12.81 13.23
C SER A 361 24.52 -13.74 14.34
N GLN A 362 25.59 -14.51 14.07
CA GLN A 362 26.24 -15.39 15.05
C GLN A 362 27.20 -14.63 15.98
N THR A 363 28.00 -13.71 15.44
CA THR A 363 29.08 -13.03 16.18
C THR A 363 28.56 -11.92 17.08
N THR A 364 27.69 -11.06 16.55
CA THR A 364 27.21 -9.88 17.27
C THR A 364 26.16 -10.21 18.33
N ARG A 365 25.60 -11.43 18.32
CA ARG A 365 24.41 -11.83 19.11
C ARG A 365 23.26 -10.83 18.95
N MET A 366 23.23 -10.15 17.81
CA MET A 366 22.16 -9.29 17.42
C MET A 366 21.45 -9.95 16.25
N GLU A 367 20.15 -10.21 16.41
CA GLU A 367 19.31 -10.43 15.24
C GLU A 367 19.34 -9.14 14.42
N ILE A 368 19.31 -9.26 13.09
CA ILE A 368 19.31 -8.09 12.21
C ILE A 368 18.13 -7.15 12.53
N SER A 369 17.08 -7.69 13.15
CA SER A 369 15.87 -7.01 13.62
C SER A 369 16.02 -6.09 14.85
N LEU A 370 17.15 -6.11 15.59
CA LEU A 370 17.32 -5.28 16.81
C LEU A 370 17.47 -3.77 16.55
N GLY A 371 17.64 -3.35 15.29
CA GLY A 371 17.80 -1.94 14.90
C GLY A 371 16.51 -1.15 14.70
N MET A 372 15.34 -1.70 15.02
CA MET A 372 14.06 -1.03 14.78
C MET A 372 13.82 0.15 15.73
N GLU A 373 13.57 1.33 15.16
CA GLU A 373 12.84 2.39 15.86
C GLU A 373 11.34 2.26 15.58
N VAL A 374 10.54 2.26 16.65
CA VAL A 374 9.07 2.28 16.57
C VAL A 374 8.63 3.61 15.96
N GLY A 375 8.33 3.60 14.65
CA GLY A 375 7.97 4.79 13.90
C GLY A 375 8.64 4.89 12.52
N GLY A 376 9.66 4.07 12.27
CA GLY A 376 10.43 4.04 11.03
C GLY A 376 11.46 5.18 10.97
N LEU A 377 12.68 4.84 10.56
CA LEU A 377 13.71 5.83 10.25
C LEU A 377 13.46 6.45 8.86
N SER A 378 14.04 7.62 8.59
CA SER A 378 13.96 8.28 7.27
C SER A 378 14.56 7.45 6.13
N LYS A 379 15.43 6.49 6.49
CA LYS A 379 15.95 5.44 5.62
C LYS A 379 15.64 4.07 6.24
N PRO A 380 15.17 3.09 5.46
CA PRO A 380 15.00 1.73 5.93
C PRO A 380 16.32 1.16 6.45
N THR A 381 16.23 0.36 7.51
CA THR A 381 17.32 -0.46 8.05
C THR A 381 17.20 -1.91 7.55
N PRO A 382 18.25 -2.73 7.68
CA PRO A 382 18.15 -4.18 7.48
C PRO A 382 16.98 -4.84 8.21
N ALA A 383 16.63 -4.36 9.42
CA ALA A 383 15.47 -4.82 10.18
C ALA A 383 14.15 -4.54 9.44
N ASP A 384 13.97 -3.32 8.93
CA ASP A 384 12.77 -2.93 8.19
C ASP A 384 12.56 -3.80 6.94
N PHE A 385 13.66 -4.15 6.25
CA PHE A 385 13.60 -5.07 5.12
C PHE A 385 13.15 -6.47 5.55
N LEU A 386 13.74 -7.04 6.60
CA LEU A 386 13.41 -8.39 7.08
C LEU A 386 11.95 -8.53 7.52
N TYR A 387 11.47 -7.61 8.36
CA TYR A 387 10.09 -7.65 8.87
C TYR A 387 9.05 -7.47 7.76
N ARG A 388 9.42 -6.78 6.67
CA ARG A 388 8.55 -6.70 5.49
C ARG A 388 8.65 -7.94 4.60
N MET A 389 9.84 -8.52 4.50
CA MET A 389 10.17 -9.62 3.60
C MET A 389 9.59 -10.94 4.07
N ILE A 390 9.73 -11.31 5.35
CA ILE A 390 9.31 -12.62 5.87
C ILE A 390 7.80 -12.85 5.63
N PRO A 391 6.87 -11.96 6.04
CA PRO A 391 5.44 -12.18 5.78
C PRO A 391 5.09 -12.23 4.30
N ALA A 392 5.83 -11.50 3.45
CA ALA A 392 5.63 -11.54 2.01
C ALA A 392 6.12 -12.86 1.39
N MET A 393 7.26 -13.38 1.85
CA MET A 393 7.83 -14.67 1.43
C MET A 393 6.98 -15.85 1.91
N GLU A 394 6.45 -15.79 3.13
CA GLU A 394 5.47 -16.76 3.66
C GLU A 394 4.22 -16.77 2.81
N LYS A 395 3.67 -15.59 2.51
CA LYS A 395 2.49 -15.49 1.65
C LYS A 395 2.77 -16.01 0.24
N LEU A 396 3.95 -15.71 -0.30
CA LEU A 396 4.39 -16.23 -1.59
C LEU A 396 4.50 -17.76 -1.58
N ALA A 397 5.05 -18.35 -0.52
CA ALA A 397 5.15 -19.80 -0.38
C ALA A 397 3.76 -20.49 -0.30
N GLN A 398 2.74 -19.79 0.19
CA GLN A 398 1.35 -20.29 0.17
C GLN A 398 0.73 -20.23 -1.23
N VAL A 399 0.97 -19.16 -1.99
CA VAL A 399 0.33 -18.97 -3.32
C VAL A 399 1.12 -19.57 -4.49
N ARG A 400 2.44 -19.73 -4.32
CA ARG A 400 3.38 -20.38 -5.25
C ARG A 400 4.30 -21.35 -4.48
N PRO A 401 3.77 -22.48 -3.97
CA PRO A 401 4.57 -23.47 -3.25
C PRO A 401 5.70 -24.09 -4.10
N GLU A 402 5.57 -24.01 -5.43
CA GLU A 402 6.55 -24.43 -6.43
C GLU A 402 7.76 -23.48 -6.58
N ASP A 403 7.70 -22.26 -6.03
CA ASP A 403 8.84 -21.32 -6.02
C ASP A 403 9.85 -21.75 -4.95
N LEU A 404 10.71 -22.70 -5.33
CA LEU A 404 11.71 -23.30 -4.45
C LEU A 404 12.80 -22.29 -4.03
N GLU A 405 13.12 -21.32 -4.88
CA GLU A 405 14.11 -20.28 -4.55
C GLU A 405 13.57 -19.33 -3.47
N ASN A 406 12.30 -18.89 -3.58
CA ASN A 406 11.67 -18.12 -2.52
C ASN A 406 11.69 -18.88 -1.18
N ARG A 407 11.38 -20.16 -1.19
CA ARG A 407 11.36 -20.99 0.03
C ARG A 407 12.76 -21.21 0.61
N LEU A 408 13.79 -21.40 -0.22
CA LEU A 408 15.19 -21.45 0.22
C LEU A 408 15.58 -20.14 0.93
N ARG A 409 15.26 -19.00 0.30
CA ARG A 409 15.54 -17.66 0.83
C ARG A 409 14.73 -17.34 2.09
N LEU A 410 13.50 -17.85 2.20
CA LEU A 410 12.69 -17.73 3.41
C LEU A 410 13.38 -18.40 4.61
N GLY A 411 13.97 -19.59 4.42
CA GLY A 411 14.77 -20.23 5.47
C GLY A 411 15.99 -19.39 5.88
N ASN A 412 16.64 -18.72 4.92
CA ASN A 412 17.75 -17.79 5.22
C ASN A 412 17.25 -16.56 5.99
N ALA A 413 16.10 -16.00 5.61
CA ALA A 413 15.49 -14.87 6.28
C ALA A 413 15.09 -15.19 7.73
N TYR A 414 14.50 -16.37 7.98
CA TYR A 414 14.25 -16.84 9.34
C TYR A 414 15.53 -16.96 10.15
N ARG A 415 16.61 -17.51 9.56
CA ARG A 415 17.92 -17.60 10.21
C ARG A 415 18.45 -16.23 10.60
N TRP A 416 18.38 -15.25 9.70
CA TRP A 416 18.82 -13.87 9.95
C TRP A 416 17.97 -13.11 10.98
N ASN A 417 16.69 -13.48 11.09
CA ASN A 417 15.75 -13.00 12.12
C ASN A 417 15.79 -13.87 13.40
N ASN A 418 16.75 -14.79 13.52
CA ASN A 418 16.90 -15.70 14.65
C ASN A 418 15.64 -16.56 14.97
N ASP A 419 14.77 -16.82 13.99
CA ASP A 419 13.74 -17.85 14.09
C ASP A 419 14.34 -19.22 13.71
N GLN A 420 15.10 -19.77 14.65
CA GLN A 420 15.93 -20.96 14.45
C GLN A 420 15.09 -22.18 14.04
N LEU A 421 13.92 -22.35 14.66
CA LEU A 421 13.06 -23.50 14.40
C LEU A 421 12.42 -23.40 13.02
N ALA A 422 11.92 -22.21 12.64
CA ALA A 422 11.36 -22.00 11.31
C ALA A 422 12.42 -22.15 10.21
N ALA A 423 13.64 -21.66 10.44
CA ALA A 423 14.76 -21.82 9.50
C ALA A 423 15.08 -23.29 9.23
N ILE A 424 15.33 -24.08 10.29
CA ILE A 424 15.63 -25.51 10.20
C ILE A 424 14.49 -26.27 9.52
N ALA A 425 13.25 -26.06 9.98
CA ALA A 425 12.07 -26.75 9.43
C ALA A 425 11.87 -26.44 7.93
N THR A 426 12.11 -25.19 7.51
CA THR A 426 11.97 -24.76 6.11
C THR A 426 12.97 -25.49 5.21
N HIS A 427 14.26 -25.53 5.59
CA HIS A 427 15.29 -26.19 4.77
C HIS A 427 15.14 -27.72 4.78
N GLN A 428 14.76 -28.33 5.92
CA GLN A 428 14.44 -29.76 6.00
C GLN A 428 13.27 -30.14 5.08
N ALA A 429 12.20 -29.36 5.08
CA ALA A 429 11.05 -29.60 4.23
C ALA A 429 11.40 -29.52 2.74
N LEU A 430 12.32 -28.63 2.35
CA LEU A 430 12.80 -28.55 0.96
C LEU A 430 13.61 -29.78 0.54
N LEU A 431 14.48 -30.29 1.41
CA LEU A 431 15.25 -31.51 1.13
C LEU A 431 14.38 -32.74 0.92
N GLN A 432 13.26 -32.84 1.63
CA GLN A 432 12.29 -33.92 1.46
C GLN A 432 11.54 -33.81 0.12
N GLN A 433 11.42 -32.61 -0.44
CA GLN A 433 10.68 -32.35 -1.68
C GLN A 433 11.56 -32.36 -2.93
N PHE A 434 12.86 -32.13 -2.80
CA PHE A 434 13.78 -32.13 -3.93
C PHE A 434 14.07 -33.55 -4.38
N PRO A 435 13.81 -33.90 -5.66
CA PRO A 435 14.04 -35.25 -6.13
C PRO A 435 15.57 -35.50 -6.23
N PRO A 436 16.03 -36.76 -6.07
CA PRO A 436 17.45 -37.10 -5.98
C PRO A 436 18.30 -36.60 -7.16
N GLU A 437 17.71 -36.47 -8.36
CA GLU A 437 18.41 -36.06 -9.57
C GLU A 437 18.79 -34.57 -9.56
N ARG A 438 18.19 -33.76 -8.69
CA ARG A 438 18.52 -32.33 -8.55
C ARG A 438 19.66 -32.10 -7.55
N ALA A 439 20.78 -32.77 -7.78
CA ALA A 439 21.96 -32.79 -6.90
C ALA A 439 22.41 -31.39 -6.45
N ALA A 440 22.50 -30.42 -7.37
CA ALA A 440 22.90 -29.04 -7.04
C ALA A 440 21.92 -28.31 -6.09
N LEU A 441 20.61 -28.49 -6.27
CA LEU A 441 19.61 -27.88 -5.39
C LEU A 441 19.60 -28.57 -4.02
N ARG A 442 19.76 -29.89 -3.99
CA ARG A 442 19.88 -30.66 -2.75
C ARG A 442 21.14 -30.25 -1.97
N ALA A 443 22.29 -30.12 -2.65
CA ALA A 443 23.52 -29.66 -2.02
C ALA A 443 23.36 -28.26 -1.43
N ARG A 444 22.75 -27.32 -2.17
CA ARG A 444 22.45 -25.99 -1.62
C ARG A 444 21.54 -26.05 -0.40
N ALA A 445 20.47 -26.83 -0.43
CA ALA A 445 19.57 -26.97 0.71
C ALA A 445 20.23 -27.61 1.94
N LEU A 446 21.12 -28.59 1.74
CA LEU A 446 21.94 -29.19 2.81
C LEU A 446 22.90 -28.16 3.43
N ILE A 447 23.57 -27.35 2.61
CA ILE A 447 24.42 -26.25 3.09
C ILE A 447 23.62 -25.26 3.93
N GLU A 448 22.44 -24.83 3.45
CA GLU A 448 21.60 -23.89 4.20
C GLU A 448 21.06 -24.50 5.49
N LEU A 449 20.68 -25.78 5.49
CA LEU A 449 20.25 -26.50 6.67
C LEU A 449 21.37 -26.56 7.73
N ALA A 450 22.59 -26.91 7.30
CA ALA A 450 23.76 -26.93 8.16
C ALA A 450 24.00 -25.55 8.80
N TRP A 451 23.93 -24.46 8.02
CA TRP A 451 24.02 -23.10 8.55
C TRP A 451 22.91 -22.76 9.55
N SER A 452 21.68 -23.20 9.31
CA SER A 452 20.55 -22.98 10.23
C SER A 452 20.74 -23.71 11.57
N LYS A 453 21.31 -24.91 11.57
CA LYS A 453 21.67 -25.64 12.80
C LYS A 453 22.87 -25.04 13.51
N ILE A 454 23.90 -24.62 12.77
CA ILE A 454 25.05 -23.87 13.34
C ILE A 454 24.54 -22.60 14.01
N ALA A 455 23.63 -21.85 13.38
CA ALA A 455 23.05 -20.64 13.95
C ALA A 455 22.30 -20.89 15.27
N LYS A 456 21.51 -21.97 15.35
CA LYS A 456 20.85 -22.41 16.60
C LYS A 456 21.86 -22.61 17.74
N VAL A 457 22.94 -23.34 17.47
CA VAL A 457 23.98 -23.64 18.48
C VAL A 457 24.75 -22.38 18.86
N ALA A 458 25.18 -21.59 17.89
CA ALA A 458 25.92 -20.35 18.10
C ALA A 458 25.13 -19.34 18.95
N TRP A 459 23.82 -19.21 18.69
CA TRP A 459 22.95 -18.30 19.43
C TRP A 459 22.68 -18.79 20.86
N ASN A 460 22.23 -20.05 21.00
CA ASN A 460 21.84 -20.62 22.29
C ASN A 460 23.03 -20.94 23.19
N ARG A 461 24.25 -21.06 22.62
CA ARG A 461 25.49 -21.43 23.31
C ARG A 461 25.43 -22.81 23.99
N ILE A 462 24.65 -23.72 23.42
CA ILE A 462 24.55 -25.12 23.83
C ILE A 462 25.44 -25.93 22.89
N PHE A 463 26.76 -25.89 23.11
CA PHE A 463 27.74 -26.49 22.20
C PHE A 463 27.66 -28.02 22.15
N ASP A 464 27.10 -28.65 23.19
CA ASP A 464 26.83 -30.08 23.27
C ASP A 464 25.50 -30.51 22.63
N ASP A 465 24.78 -29.58 22.00
CA ASP A 465 23.58 -29.89 21.23
C ASP A 465 23.95 -30.80 20.04
N PRO A 466 23.35 -32.00 19.91
CA PRO A 466 23.70 -32.96 18.86
C PRO A 466 23.49 -32.43 17.45
N VAL A 467 22.66 -31.38 17.28
CA VAL A 467 22.43 -30.76 15.96
C VAL A 467 23.70 -30.20 15.31
N ILE A 468 24.76 -29.91 16.09
CA ILE A 468 26.03 -29.46 15.50
C ILE A 468 26.75 -30.58 14.73
N VAL A 469 26.61 -31.81 15.20
CA VAL A 469 27.17 -32.99 14.52
C VAL A 469 26.39 -33.25 13.24
N GLU A 470 25.06 -33.14 13.29
CA GLU A 470 24.20 -33.25 12.11
C GLU A 470 24.55 -32.16 11.08
N ALA A 471 24.77 -30.91 11.53
CA ALA A 471 25.15 -29.80 10.64
C ALA A 471 26.45 -30.09 9.87
N TYR A 472 27.46 -30.66 10.56
CA TYR A 472 28.70 -31.08 9.92
C TYR A 472 28.44 -32.17 8.86
N GLN A 473 27.65 -33.19 9.20
CA GLN A 473 27.32 -34.30 8.29
C GLN A 473 26.55 -33.82 7.06
N GLU A 474 25.63 -32.86 7.23
CA GLU A 474 24.84 -32.28 6.13
C GLU A 474 25.72 -31.45 5.18
N ALA A 475 26.66 -30.67 5.73
CA ALA A 475 27.64 -29.96 4.92
C ALA A 475 28.59 -30.93 4.17
N GLU A 476 28.99 -32.03 4.83
CA GLU A 476 29.81 -33.06 4.21
C GLU A 476 29.07 -33.79 3.07
N GLU A 477 27.79 -34.12 3.28
CA GLU A 477 26.93 -34.70 2.24
C GLU A 477 26.79 -33.73 1.06
N ALA A 478 26.55 -32.44 1.33
CA ALA A 478 26.48 -31.43 0.29
C ALA A 478 27.77 -31.36 -0.54
N PHE A 479 28.93 -31.40 0.14
CA PHE A 479 30.23 -31.40 -0.51
C PHE A 479 30.38 -32.60 -1.44
N LYS A 480 29.95 -33.80 -1.02
CA LYS A 480 30.00 -35.03 -1.84
C LYS A 480 29.02 -35.00 -3.02
N LEU A 481 27.89 -34.31 -2.88
CA LEU A 481 26.76 -34.35 -3.82
C LEU A 481 26.93 -33.43 -5.04
N THR A 482 27.80 -32.41 -4.98
CA THR A 482 27.95 -31.39 -6.02
C THR A 482 29.40 -31.22 -6.46
N ASP A 483 29.60 -30.91 -7.74
CA ASP A 483 30.90 -30.50 -8.31
C ASP A 483 30.97 -29.00 -8.62
N ARG A 484 29.93 -28.24 -8.27
CA ARG A 484 29.90 -26.79 -8.49
C ARG A 484 30.89 -26.11 -7.54
N PRO A 485 31.90 -25.36 -8.04
CA PRO A 485 32.93 -24.76 -7.18
C PRO A 485 32.38 -23.89 -6.06
N ILE A 486 31.30 -23.13 -6.32
CA ILE A 486 30.68 -22.26 -5.31
C ILE A 486 30.03 -23.06 -4.17
N ASP A 487 29.44 -24.22 -4.47
CA ASP A 487 28.81 -25.07 -3.48
C ASP A 487 29.88 -25.90 -2.73
N LYS A 488 30.96 -26.31 -3.40
CA LYS A 488 32.14 -26.94 -2.77
C LYS A 488 32.79 -26.01 -1.75
N PHE A 489 33.06 -24.77 -2.16
CA PHE A 489 33.55 -23.71 -1.26
C PHE A 489 32.62 -23.56 -0.06
N ALA A 490 31.32 -23.34 -0.30
CA ALA A 490 30.37 -23.09 0.76
C ALA A 490 30.26 -24.29 1.72
N ALA A 491 30.23 -25.53 1.21
CA ALA A 491 30.16 -26.72 2.02
C ALA A 491 31.42 -26.91 2.90
N ALA A 492 32.63 -26.79 2.33
CA ALA A 492 33.88 -26.87 3.08
C ALA A 492 33.98 -25.79 4.16
N PHE A 493 33.61 -24.55 3.82
CA PHE A 493 33.56 -23.45 4.77
C PHE A 493 32.55 -23.72 5.90
N THR A 494 31.39 -24.30 5.58
CA THR A 494 30.35 -24.66 6.57
C THR A 494 30.82 -25.79 7.51
N MET A 495 31.55 -26.80 7.00
CA MET A 495 32.14 -27.86 7.83
C MET A 495 33.12 -27.29 8.86
N ALA A 496 33.98 -26.34 8.47
CA ALA A 496 34.88 -25.65 9.40
C ALA A 496 34.11 -24.93 10.52
N TYR A 497 32.99 -24.27 10.19
CA TYR A 497 32.12 -23.64 11.19
C TYR A 497 31.41 -24.64 12.09
N GLY A 498 31.00 -25.80 11.56
CA GLY A 498 30.46 -26.89 12.38
C GLY A 498 31.45 -27.33 13.46
N LEU A 499 32.74 -27.45 13.12
CA LEU A 499 33.80 -27.78 14.07
C LEU A 499 34.08 -26.65 15.06
N ALA A 500 34.00 -25.39 14.64
CA ALA A 500 34.25 -24.23 15.51
C ALA A 500 33.31 -24.19 16.73
N PHE A 501 32.09 -24.74 16.59
CA PHE A 501 31.07 -24.80 17.63
C PHE A 501 30.89 -26.19 18.26
N ALA A 502 31.72 -27.18 17.90
CA ALA A 502 31.69 -28.50 18.50
C ALA A 502 32.32 -28.51 19.90
N PRO A 503 31.86 -29.36 20.85
CA PRO A 503 32.39 -29.42 22.22
C PRO A 503 33.88 -29.76 22.27
N LYS A 504 34.32 -30.64 21.37
CA LYS A 504 35.72 -31.03 21.17
C LYS A 504 36.16 -30.53 19.81
N ARG A 505 36.47 -29.23 19.74
CA ARG A 505 36.93 -28.60 18.51
C ARG A 505 38.22 -29.27 18.01
N ASP A 506 38.15 -29.83 16.81
CA ASP A 506 39.30 -30.37 16.10
C ASP A 506 39.92 -29.28 15.22
N ASN A 507 40.99 -28.64 15.73
CA ASN A 507 41.67 -27.57 15.00
C ASN A 507 42.34 -28.07 13.71
N HIS A 508 42.79 -29.33 13.66
CA HIS A 508 43.47 -29.86 12.47
C HIS A 508 42.47 -30.08 11.34
N ALA A 509 41.36 -30.77 11.62
CA ALA A 509 40.29 -30.96 10.66
C ALA A 509 39.68 -29.62 10.20
N MET A 510 39.54 -28.66 11.13
CA MET A 510 39.05 -27.32 10.79
C MET A 510 40.02 -26.58 9.86
N LEU A 511 41.33 -26.68 10.08
CA LEU A 511 42.35 -26.11 9.17
C LEU A 511 42.26 -26.73 7.78
N ASP A 512 42.16 -28.06 7.70
CA ASP A 512 42.05 -28.78 6.42
C ASP A 512 40.83 -28.32 5.62
N HIS A 513 39.67 -28.19 6.27
CA HIS A 513 38.45 -27.67 5.64
C HIS A 513 38.58 -26.22 5.18
N LEU A 514 39.29 -25.36 5.91
CA LEU A 514 39.55 -23.98 5.49
C LEU A 514 40.53 -23.90 4.32
N ILE A 515 41.52 -24.80 4.25
CA ILE A 515 42.43 -24.92 3.09
C ILE A 515 41.63 -25.35 1.86
N GLU A 516 40.78 -26.37 1.99
CA GLU A 516 39.90 -26.85 0.92
C GLU A 516 38.94 -25.74 0.44
N ALA A 517 38.29 -25.05 1.37
CA ALA A 517 37.41 -23.92 1.08
C ALA A 517 38.14 -22.80 0.33
N ARG A 518 39.37 -22.46 0.74
CA ARG A 518 40.22 -21.48 0.06
C ARG A 518 40.51 -21.90 -1.38
N GLY A 519 40.86 -23.17 -1.58
CA GLY A 519 41.17 -23.74 -2.88
C GLY A 519 40.02 -23.57 -3.87
N TRP A 520 38.79 -23.91 -3.46
CA TRP A 520 37.60 -23.70 -4.27
C TRP A 520 37.24 -22.23 -4.44
N TYR A 521 37.35 -21.42 -3.38
CA TYR A 521 37.00 -20.00 -3.41
C TYR A 521 37.83 -19.22 -4.43
N LEU A 522 39.16 -19.40 -4.43
CA LEU A 522 40.06 -18.66 -5.31
C LEU A 522 39.97 -19.07 -6.79
N GLN A 523 39.25 -20.16 -7.11
CA GLN A 523 38.92 -20.55 -8.48
C GLN A 523 37.67 -19.84 -9.03
N LEU A 524 36.88 -19.21 -8.16
CA LEU A 524 35.65 -18.53 -8.55
C LEU A 524 35.96 -17.20 -9.25
N ALA A 525 35.19 -16.89 -10.30
CA ALA A 525 35.25 -15.57 -10.91
C ALA A 525 34.95 -14.49 -9.86
N GLY A 526 35.70 -13.39 -9.89
CA GLY A 526 35.55 -12.27 -8.96
C GLY A 526 36.04 -12.52 -7.53
N ALA A 527 36.58 -13.70 -7.22
CA ALA A 527 37.26 -13.95 -5.95
C ALA A 527 38.63 -13.27 -5.89
N SER A 528 39.07 -12.94 -4.68
CA SER A 528 40.39 -12.35 -4.43
C SER A 528 40.97 -12.84 -3.11
N GLN A 529 42.29 -12.76 -2.96
CA GLN A 529 42.95 -13.06 -1.69
C GLN A 529 42.45 -12.13 -0.57
N GLU A 530 42.10 -10.89 -0.90
CA GLU A 530 41.57 -9.91 0.04
C GLU A 530 40.17 -10.31 0.55
N SER A 531 39.26 -10.65 -0.36
CA SER A 531 37.91 -11.11 0.00
C SER A 531 37.93 -12.44 0.76
N TRP A 532 38.87 -13.34 0.45
CA TRP A 532 39.12 -14.54 1.27
C TRP A 532 39.55 -14.19 2.70
N ARG A 533 40.55 -13.31 2.87
CA ARG A 533 41.00 -12.85 4.19
C ARG A 533 39.86 -12.20 4.99
N TYR A 534 38.96 -11.49 4.32
CA TYR A 534 37.79 -10.91 4.95
C TYR A 534 36.89 -11.99 5.58
N LEU A 535 36.59 -13.08 4.85
CA LEU A 535 35.75 -14.19 5.37
C LEU A 535 36.32 -14.80 6.66
N LEU A 536 37.65 -14.77 6.82
CA LEU A 536 38.36 -15.26 8.00
C LEU A 536 38.41 -14.27 9.18
N SER A 537 38.06 -13.00 8.95
CA SER A 537 38.26 -11.91 9.92
C SER A 537 37.10 -11.70 10.90
N ASN A 538 36.08 -12.56 10.87
CA ASN A 538 34.94 -12.50 11.79
C ASN A 538 35.30 -13.06 13.17
N ASP A 539 34.57 -12.67 14.22
CA ASP A 539 34.91 -13.01 15.62
C ASP A 539 34.96 -14.51 15.93
N THR A 540 34.32 -15.36 15.10
CA THR A 540 34.38 -16.83 15.28
C THR A 540 35.76 -17.38 14.91
N LEU A 541 36.32 -16.94 13.78
CA LEU A 541 37.58 -17.47 13.25
C LEU A 541 38.81 -16.61 13.56
N LYS A 542 38.63 -15.29 13.74
CA LYS A 542 39.72 -14.34 13.95
C LYS A 542 40.62 -14.75 15.12
N GLY A 543 40.02 -15.06 16.27
CA GLY A 543 40.78 -15.47 17.46
C GLY A 543 41.63 -16.72 17.22
N LEU A 544 41.12 -17.69 16.44
CA LEU A 544 41.85 -18.91 16.09
C LEU A 544 43.03 -18.61 15.20
N ILE A 545 42.81 -17.80 14.16
CA ILE A 545 43.84 -17.46 13.16
C ILE A 545 44.96 -16.59 13.76
N GLU A 546 44.60 -15.74 14.72
CA GLU A 546 45.57 -14.89 15.41
C GLU A 546 46.42 -15.68 16.41
N THR A 547 45.87 -16.71 17.05
CA THR A 547 46.50 -17.42 18.18
C THR A 547 47.16 -18.75 17.81
N ASP A 548 46.70 -19.46 16.78
CA ASP A 548 47.25 -20.74 16.34
C ASP A 548 48.13 -20.55 15.09
N PRO A 549 49.47 -20.70 15.19
CA PRO A 549 50.39 -20.49 14.06
C PRO A 549 50.09 -21.36 12.85
N SER A 550 49.46 -22.53 13.03
CA SER A 550 49.13 -23.44 11.93
C SER A 550 48.11 -22.84 10.94
N PHE A 551 47.33 -21.84 11.37
CA PHE A 551 46.34 -21.14 10.53
C PHE A 551 46.93 -19.95 9.76
N LYS A 552 48.14 -19.48 10.10
CA LYS A 552 48.80 -18.34 9.41
C LYS A 552 48.93 -18.52 7.89
N PRO A 553 49.19 -19.72 7.33
CA PRO A 553 49.26 -19.93 5.88
C PRO A 553 47.97 -19.58 5.14
N LEU A 554 46.80 -19.64 5.80
CA LEU A 554 45.52 -19.22 5.19
C LEU A 554 45.49 -17.73 4.83
N LEU A 555 46.34 -16.92 5.48
CA LEU A 555 46.46 -15.49 5.25
C LEU A 555 47.53 -15.14 4.20
N ALA A 556 48.43 -16.04 3.86
CA ALA A 556 49.50 -15.77 2.91
C ALA A 556 48.91 -15.44 1.52
N ALA A 557 49.48 -14.43 0.84
CA ALA A 557 49.27 -14.31 -0.60
C ALA A 557 49.98 -15.51 -1.23
N GLY A 558 49.23 -16.32 -1.99
CA GLY A 558 49.79 -17.47 -2.70
C GLY A 558 50.85 -17.04 -3.70
#